data_AF-A0A2K8X2B7-F1
#
_entry.id   AF-A0A2K8X2B7-F1
#
_cell.length_a   1.000
_cell.length_b   1.000
_cell.length_c   1.000
_cell.angle_alpha   90.00
_cell.angle_beta   90.00
_cell.angle_gamma   90.00
#
_symmetry.space_group_name_H-M   'P 1'
#
loop_
_entity.id
_entity.type
_entity.pdbx_description
1 polymer ?
#
loop_
_entity_poly.entity_id
_entity_poly.type
_entity_poly.pdbx_seq_one_letter_code
_entity_poly.pdbx_strand_id
1 'polypeptide(L)'
;MKNLNKYVLIFFLVTFYSAYSCINEYRTKLNGNRRLINVGYELAKFKMDTLKLRKESENLLKRYKETDSIELYSDYGAKLIYLKEYSKALQVYEKIEKATPNLYTTASNLGTIYELIGKPEKALNWIKKSVELNPNSHGGSEWIHLKILEHKLNIGNHSSILDLDFGNEPEPKNINNYDLEKLLNHINHQLYERLNFIKPQNKIVGELYYELGNIQALTSYLEDVLVSYRNADKFGYQSDLMEQRKSKFERIIKYHDLPEAIALLAILSIIAFLIVKRIRKKRKTKANRVDGSD
;
A
#
# COMPACT_ATOMS: atom_id res chain seq x y z
N MET A 1 -19.23 51.43 32.29
CA MET A 1 -19.45 50.85 30.94
C MET A 1 -18.09 50.73 30.26
N LYS A 2 -17.34 49.67 30.57
CA LYS A 2 -17.25 48.39 29.83
C LYS A 2 -16.58 48.51 28.44
N ASN A 3 -15.30 48.14 28.46
CA ASN A 3 -14.59 47.26 27.52
C ASN A 3 -13.97 47.84 26.25
N LEU A 4 -12.78 48.38 26.47
CA LEU A 4 -11.65 48.41 25.54
C LEU A 4 -11.14 46.97 25.32
N ASN A 5 -11.67 46.25 24.33
CA ASN A 5 -11.17 44.91 23.98
C ASN A 5 -9.94 45.01 23.08
N LYS A 6 -8.78 44.77 23.71
CA LYS A 6 -7.50 44.45 23.07
C LYS A 6 -7.67 43.25 22.13
N TYR A 7 -7.33 43.43 20.87
CA TYR A 7 -7.08 42.32 19.94
C TYR A 7 -5.82 41.58 20.40
N VAL A 8 -5.99 40.43 21.06
CA VAL A 8 -4.93 39.44 21.22
C VAL A 8 -4.99 38.55 19.99
N LEU A 9 -4.13 38.85 19.01
CA LEU A 9 -3.87 37.99 17.88
C LEU A 9 -3.06 36.78 18.39
N ILE A 10 -3.72 35.70 18.80
CA ILE A 10 -3.04 34.45 19.11
C ILE A 10 -2.71 33.76 17.78
N PHE A 11 -1.45 33.91 17.37
CA PHE A 11 -0.86 33.16 16.27
C PHE A 11 -0.67 31.72 16.74
N PHE A 12 -1.64 30.84 16.48
CA PHE A 12 -1.42 29.40 16.64
C PHE A 12 -0.50 28.94 15.49
N LEU A 13 0.80 28.93 15.77
CA LEU A 13 1.78 28.15 15.03
C LEU A 13 1.40 26.68 15.16
N VAL A 14 0.57 26.18 14.23
CA VAL A 14 0.38 24.75 14.03
C VAL A 14 1.68 24.21 13.47
N THR A 15 2.61 23.87 14.35
CA THR A 15 3.71 22.98 13.99
C THR A 15 3.09 21.63 13.68
N PHE A 16 3.09 21.26 12.40
CA PHE A 16 2.72 19.92 11.93
C PHE A 16 3.73 18.90 12.47
N TYR A 17 3.64 18.58 13.75
CA TYR A 17 4.11 17.29 14.23
C TYR A 17 3.05 16.28 13.78
N SER A 18 3.46 15.32 12.95
CA SER A 18 2.67 14.14 12.63
C SER A 18 2.40 13.38 13.93
N ALA A 19 1.32 13.75 14.62
CA ALA A 19 0.81 13.01 15.74
C ALA A 19 0.37 11.65 15.19
N TYR A 20 1.04 10.58 15.60
CA TYR A 20 0.52 9.25 15.43
C TYR A 20 -0.84 9.23 16.10
N SER A 21 -1.91 9.16 15.31
CA SER A 21 -3.23 8.94 15.87
C SER A 21 -3.20 7.53 16.44
N CYS A 22 -3.16 7.38 17.77
CA CYS A 22 -3.29 6.07 18.43
C CYS A 22 -4.72 5.56 18.25
N ILE A 23 -5.08 5.21 17.02
CA ILE A 23 -6.39 4.70 16.64
C ILE A 23 -6.30 3.19 16.80
N ASN A 24 -7.03 2.68 17.79
CA ASN A 24 -7.26 1.26 17.92
C ASN A 24 -8.38 0.88 16.96
N GLU A 25 -8.13 -0.10 16.10
CA GLU A 25 -9.15 -0.66 15.23
C GLU A 25 -9.08 -2.18 15.25
N TYR A 26 -10.21 -2.83 14.94
CA TYR A 26 -10.25 -4.27 14.77
C TYR A 26 -10.17 -4.62 13.29
N ARG A 27 -9.19 -5.46 12.94
CA ARG A 27 -8.97 -5.94 11.57
C ARG A 27 -9.25 -7.44 11.46
N THR A 28 -9.64 -7.89 10.28
CA THR A 28 -10.20 -9.24 10.05
C THR A 28 -9.23 -10.10 9.24
N LYS A 29 -8.89 -11.29 9.74
CA LYS A 29 -8.10 -12.29 8.99
C LYS A 29 -9.00 -13.07 8.03
N LEU A 30 -8.40 -13.75 7.05
CA LEU A 30 -9.14 -14.56 6.07
C LEU A 30 -10.01 -15.66 6.71
N ASN A 31 -9.57 -16.22 7.83
CA ASN A 31 -10.34 -17.19 8.61
C ASN A 31 -11.48 -16.58 9.46
N GLY A 32 -11.74 -15.27 9.32
CA GLY A 32 -12.76 -14.53 10.06
C GLY A 32 -12.29 -13.96 11.40
N ASN A 33 -11.15 -14.39 11.94
CA ASN A 33 -10.68 -13.92 13.25
C ASN A 33 -10.36 -12.42 13.22
N ARG A 34 -10.94 -11.66 14.16
CA ARG A 34 -10.59 -10.24 14.34
C ARG A 34 -9.48 -10.06 15.36
N ARG A 35 -8.59 -9.10 15.11
CA ARG A 35 -7.57 -8.67 16.06
C ARG A 35 -7.61 -7.17 16.24
N LEU A 36 -7.53 -6.74 17.49
CA LEU A 36 -7.27 -5.35 17.82
C LEU A 36 -5.85 -5.03 17.38
N ILE A 37 -5.72 -4.00 16.55
CA ILE A 37 -4.44 -3.44 16.16
C ILE A 37 -4.39 -1.97 16.53
N ASN A 38 -3.20 -1.50 16.85
CA ASN A 38 -2.94 -0.07 16.98
C ASN A 38 -2.43 0.42 15.63
N VAL A 39 -3.22 1.25 14.95
CA VAL A 39 -2.88 1.79 13.65
C VAL A 39 -2.06 3.05 13.84
N GLY A 40 -0.76 2.90 13.80
CA GLY A 40 0.10 4.00 13.37
C GLY A 40 0.18 3.95 11.85
N TYR A 41 -0.24 5.03 11.17
CA TYR A 41 -0.03 5.35 9.75
C TYR A 41 -1.04 4.85 8.69
N GLU A 42 -1.67 5.83 8.02
CA GLU A 42 -1.84 5.79 6.57
C GLU A 42 -0.44 5.76 5.93
N LEU A 43 -0.24 5.02 4.82
CA LEU A 43 0.92 5.23 3.94
C LEU A 43 1.00 6.71 3.61
N ALA A 44 1.84 7.46 4.35
CA ALA A 44 2.03 8.88 4.11
C ALA A 44 2.45 8.98 2.66
N LYS A 45 1.57 9.59 1.86
CA LYS A 45 1.79 9.81 0.44
C LYS A 45 2.97 10.77 0.38
N PHE A 46 4.18 10.22 0.29
CA PHE A 46 5.42 10.99 0.30
C PHE A 46 5.38 11.91 -0.91
N LYS A 47 4.98 13.16 -0.68
CA LYS A 47 5.03 14.19 -1.71
C LYS A 47 6.47 14.67 -1.72
N MET A 48 7.23 14.14 -2.68
CA MET A 48 8.60 14.58 -2.94
C MET A 48 8.66 16.11 -3.04
N ASP A 49 9.38 16.76 -2.14
CA ASP A 49 9.64 18.20 -2.22
C ASP A 49 10.70 18.44 -3.30
N THR A 50 10.23 18.78 -4.51
CA THR A 50 11.09 18.99 -5.67
C THR A 50 12.08 20.14 -5.49
N LEU A 51 11.74 21.16 -4.69
CA LEU A 51 12.63 22.30 -4.45
C LEU A 51 13.78 21.90 -3.52
N LYS A 52 13.45 21.20 -2.42
CA LYS A 52 14.47 20.63 -1.52
C LYS A 52 15.38 19.67 -2.29
N LEU A 53 14.80 18.79 -3.10
CA LEU A 53 15.52 17.81 -3.91
C LEU A 53 16.45 18.48 -4.93
N ARG A 54 16.01 19.60 -5.54
CA ARG A 54 16.85 20.42 -6.43
C ARG A 54 18.06 20.98 -5.71
N LYS A 55 17.86 21.63 -4.57
CA LYS A 55 18.95 22.19 -3.76
C LYS A 55 19.95 21.12 -3.31
N GLU A 56 19.46 19.95 -2.92
CA GLU A 56 20.30 18.80 -2.59
C GLU A 56 21.15 18.36 -3.80
N SER A 57 20.54 18.26 -4.99
CA SER A 57 21.26 17.86 -6.21
C SER A 57 22.39 18.83 -6.57
N GLU A 58 22.16 20.14 -6.43
CA GLU A 58 23.16 21.17 -6.71
C GLU A 58 24.33 21.10 -5.73
N ASN A 59 24.04 20.86 -4.45
CA ASN A 59 25.07 20.68 -3.43
C ASN A 59 25.91 19.40 -3.66
N LEU A 60 25.27 18.29 -4.04
CA LEU A 60 25.97 17.05 -4.40
C LEU A 60 26.90 17.27 -5.59
N LEU A 61 26.43 17.94 -6.65
CA LEU A 61 27.25 18.25 -7.81
C LEU A 61 28.44 19.16 -7.46
N LYS A 62 28.22 20.18 -6.61
CA LYS A 62 29.30 21.04 -6.12
C LYS A 62 30.37 20.23 -5.39
N ARG A 63 29.98 19.41 -4.42
CA ARG A 63 30.90 18.58 -3.63
C ARG A 63 31.61 17.52 -4.48
N TYR A 64 30.95 16.97 -5.49
CA TYR A 64 31.58 16.09 -6.47
C TYR A 64 32.72 16.84 -7.20
N LYS A 65 32.49 18.06 -7.70
CA LYS A 65 33.54 18.85 -8.38
C LYS A 65 34.73 19.21 -7.48
N GLU A 66 34.56 19.16 -6.16
CA GLU A 66 35.61 19.43 -5.18
C GLU A 66 36.38 18.15 -4.78
N THR A 67 35.81 16.96 -4.98
CA THR A 67 36.34 15.70 -4.42
C THR A 67 36.53 14.59 -5.44
N ASP A 68 35.94 14.70 -6.63
CA ASP A 68 35.81 13.65 -7.66
C ASP A 68 35.21 12.32 -7.14
N SER A 69 34.47 12.34 -6.02
CA SER A 69 33.82 11.15 -5.45
C SER A 69 32.71 10.62 -6.35
N ILE A 70 32.86 9.37 -6.79
CA ILE A 70 31.88 8.64 -7.61
C ILE A 70 30.57 8.44 -6.85
N GLU A 71 30.63 8.24 -5.54
CA GLU A 71 29.44 8.10 -4.69
C GLU A 71 28.60 9.37 -4.71
N LEU A 72 29.23 10.55 -4.54
CA LEU A 72 28.52 11.82 -4.63
C LEU A 72 27.95 12.08 -6.04
N TYR A 73 28.67 11.65 -7.09
CA TYR A 73 28.18 11.79 -8.45
C TYR A 73 27.02 10.85 -8.75
N SER A 74 27.06 9.62 -8.23
CA SER A 74 25.95 8.66 -8.27
C SER A 74 24.74 9.20 -7.53
N ASP A 75 24.91 9.75 -6.32
CA ASP A 75 23.82 10.36 -5.56
C ASP A 75 23.21 11.55 -6.32
N TYR A 76 24.04 12.38 -6.95
CA TYR A 76 23.56 13.44 -7.83
C TYR A 76 22.71 12.88 -8.99
N GLY A 77 23.19 11.82 -9.65
CA GLY A 77 22.46 11.07 -10.68
C GLY A 77 21.10 10.58 -10.19
N ALA A 78 21.03 9.97 -9.01
CA ALA A 78 19.78 9.49 -8.42
C ALA A 78 18.79 10.63 -8.17
N LYS A 79 19.25 11.79 -7.65
CA LYS A 79 18.40 12.98 -7.49
C LYS A 79 17.85 13.47 -8.82
N LEU A 80 18.64 13.42 -9.89
CA LEU A 80 18.16 13.76 -11.24
C LEU A 80 17.07 12.80 -11.74
N ILE A 81 17.16 11.50 -11.45
CA ILE A 81 16.10 10.52 -11.76
C ILE A 81 14.79 10.95 -11.07
N TYR A 82 14.83 11.21 -9.76
CA TYR A 82 13.66 11.67 -9.00
C TYR A 82 13.08 13.00 -9.50
N LEU A 83 13.95 13.88 -10.00
CA LEU A 83 13.57 15.15 -10.63
C LEU A 83 13.09 14.99 -12.08
N LYS A 84 13.06 13.76 -12.59
CA LYS A 84 12.66 13.39 -13.97
C LYS A 84 13.57 13.96 -15.05
N GLU A 85 14.81 14.31 -14.71
CA GLU A 85 15.84 14.77 -15.64
C GLU A 85 16.63 13.59 -16.22
N TYR A 86 15.92 12.64 -16.83
CA TYR A 86 16.47 11.35 -17.23
C TYR A 86 17.65 11.45 -18.19
N SER A 87 17.65 12.42 -19.12
CA SER A 87 18.77 12.62 -20.03
C SER A 87 20.07 13.03 -19.32
N LYS A 88 19.97 13.86 -18.27
CA LYS A 88 21.15 14.24 -17.48
C LYS A 88 21.59 13.09 -16.59
N ALA A 89 20.65 12.40 -15.96
CA ALA A 89 20.94 11.21 -15.15
C ALA A 89 21.66 10.14 -15.99
N LEU A 90 21.21 9.89 -17.23
CA LEU A 90 21.84 8.96 -18.14
C LEU A 90 23.31 9.32 -18.40
N GLN A 91 23.60 10.59 -18.70
CA GLN A 91 24.98 11.05 -18.91
C GLN A 91 25.86 10.87 -17.66
N VAL A 92 25.30 11.08 -16.47
CA VAL A 92 26.01 10.85 -15.20
C VAL A 92 26.40 9.38 -15.08
N TYR A 93 25.44 8.47 -15.20
CA TYR A 93 25.71 7.04 -15.03
C TYR A 93 26.54 6.42 -16.16
N GLU A 94 26.42 6.91 -17.40
CA GLU A 94 27.31 6.49 -18.50
C GLU A 94 28.77 6.92 -18.25
N LYS A 95 28.99 8.09 -17.64
CA LYS A 95 30.34 8.52 -17.21
C LYS A 95 30.85 7.67 -16.05
N ILE A 96 30.00 7.37 -15.06
CA ILE A 96 30.37 6.50 -13.95
C ILE A 96 30.76 5.11 -14.47
N GLU A 97 29.95 4.50 -15.33
CA GLU A 97 30.26 3.18 -15.90
C GLU A 97 31.56 3.19 -16.73
N LYS A 98 31.85 4.29 -17.44
CA LYS A 98 33.12 4.43 -18.19
C LYS A 98 34.34 4.55 -17.28
N ALA A 99 34.21 5.26 -16.15
CA ALA A 99 35.32 5.49 -15.22
C ALA A 99 35.52 4.31 -14.26
N THR A 100 34.41 3.74 -13.78
CA THR A 100 34.34 2.66 -12.80
C THR A 100 33.31 1.64 -13.25
N PRO A 101 33.68 0.73 -14.19
CA PRO A 101 32.75 -0.24 -14.76
C PRO A 101 32.28 -1.26 -13.73
N ASN A 102 31.13 -1.88 -14.01
CA ASN A 102 30.59 -3.04 -13.26
C ASN A 102 30.20 -2.74 -11.81
N LEU A 103 29.78 -1.50 -11.52
CA LEU A 103 29.11 -1.20 -10.27
C LEU A 103 27.63 -1.62 -10.37
N TYR A 104 27.17 -2.51 -9.48
CA TYR A 104 25.77 -2.95 -9.49
C TYR A 104 24.78 -1.77 -9.34
N THR A 105 25.15 -0.76 -8.53
CA THR A 105 24.36 0.46 -8.35
C THR A 105 24.24 1.29 -9.63
N THR A 106 25.30 1.33 -10.43
CA THR A 106 25.28 2.02 -11.74
C THR A 106 24.44 1.22 -12.73
N ALA A 107 24.59 -0.11 -12.74
CA ALA A 107 23.79 -0.98 -13.58
C ALA A 107 22.28 -0.89 -13.27
N SER A 108 21.89 -0.90 -11.99
CA SER A 108 20.46 -0.79 -11.63
C SER A 108 19.89 0.57 -12.00
N ASN A 109 20.62 1.66 -11.75
CA ASN A 109 20.18 3.01 -12.10
C ASN A 109 20.09 3.21 -13.62
N LEU A 110 21.05 2.68 -14.41
CA LEU A 110 20.95 2.68 -15.87
C LEU A 110 19.72 1.90 -16.33
N GLY A 111 19.47 0.72 -15.76
CA GLY A 111 18.28 -0.08 -16.05
C GLY A 111 16.98 0.68 -15.81
N THR A 112 16.85 1.29 -14.63
CA THR A 112 15.72 2.15 -14.26
C THR A 112 15.57 3.35 -15.19
N ILE A 113 16.66 4.05 -15.52
CA ILE A 113 16.62 5.20 -16.45
C ILE A 113 16.15 4.74 -17.83
N TYR A 114 16.68 3.63 -18.35
CA TYR A 114 16.28 3.08 -19.64
C TYR A 114 14.80 2.67 -19.65
N GLU A 115 14.29 2.12 -18.55
CA GLU A 115 12.86 1.83 -18.42
C GLU A 115 12.04 3.13 -18.50
N LEU A 116 12.42 4.16 -17.73
CA LEU A 116 11.69 5.42 -17.62
C LEU A 116 11.69 6.23 -18.92
N ILE A 117 12.70 6.08 -19.77
CA ILE A 117 12.75 6.71 -21.10
C ILE A 117 12.17 5.84 -22.22
N GLY A 118 11.50 4.72 -21.88
CA GLY A 118 10.80 3.88 -22.84
C GLY A 118 11.71 2.98 -23.69
N LYS A 119 12.84 2.52 -23.14
CA LYS A 119 13.78 1.58 -23.78
C LYS A 119 13.87 0.26 -22.99
N PRO A 120 12.79 -0.54 -22.95
CA PRO A 120 12.70 -1.72 -22.10
C PRO A 120 13.74 -2.81 -22.40
N GLU A 121 14.20 -2.95 -23.65
CA GLU A 121 15.24 -3.94 -24.02
C GLU A 121 16.57 -3.60 -23.35
N LYS A 122 16.95 -2.32 -23.38
CA LYS A 122 18.16 -1.84 -22.71
C LYS A 122 18.02 -1.92 -21.19
N ALA A 123 16.84 -1.58 -20.67
CA ALA A 123 16.53 -1.70 -19.26
C ALA A 123 16.74 -3.15 -18.78
N LEU A 124 16.19 -4.13 -19.51
CA LEU A 124 16.30 -5.54 -19.17
C LEU A 124 17.75 -6.00 -19.08
N ASN A 125 18.58 -5.62 -20.06
CA ASN A 125 20.01 -5.97 -20.04
C ASN A 125 20.74 -5.38 -18.84
N TRP A 126 20.48 -4.11 -18.50
CA TRP A 126 21.12 -3.45 -17.37
C TRP A 126 20.65 -3.97 -16.01
N ILE A 127 19.36 -4.25 -15.84
CA ILE A 127 18.84 -4.88 -14.62
C ILE A 127 19.38 -6.30 -14.48
N LYS A 128 19.46 -7.09 -15.55
CA LYS A 128 20.11 -8.42 -15.52
C LYS A 128 21.55 -8.32 -15.05
N LYS A 129 22.34 -7.42 -15.63
CA LYS A 129 23.72 -7.14 -15.19
C LYS A 129 23.78 -6.73 -13.71
N SER A 130 22.87 -5.88 -13.25
CA SER A 130 22.80 -5.50 -11.83
C SER A 130 22.57 -6.70 -10.91
N VAL A 131 21.64 -7.58 -11.26
CA VAL A 131 21.32 -8.78 -10.49
C VAL A 131 22.48 -9.78 -10.49
N GLU A 132 23.17 -9.94 -11.63
CA GLU A 132 24.38 -10.76 -11.73
C GLU A 132 25.51 -10.25 -10.83
N LEU A 133 25.69 -8.92 -10.77
CA LEU A 133 26.71 -8.28 -9.93
C LEU A 133 26.35 -8.30 -8.45
N ASN A 134 25.07 -8.13 -8.11
CA ASN A 134 24.58 -8.18 -6.74
C ASN A 134 23.12 -8.67 -6.67
N PRO A 135 22.89 -9.95 -6.37
CA PRO A 135 21.54 -10.52 -6.23
C PRO A 135 20.72 -9.90 -5.10
N ASN A 136 21.35 -9.24 -4.12
CA ASN A 136 20.70 -8.60 -2.98
C ASN A 136 20.39 -7.11 -3.22
N SER A 137 20.67 -6.58 -4.42
CA SER A 137 20.28 -5.21 -4.80
C SER A 137 18.78 -4.99 -4.53
N HIS A 138 18.43 -3.81 -4.01
CA HIS A 138 17.05 -3.46 -3.62
C HIS A 138 16.39 -4.52 -2.71
N GLY A 139 17.17 -5.05 -1.76
CA GLY A 139 16.71 -6.09 -0.82
C GLY A 139 16.40 -7.42 -1.49
N GLY A 140 16.94 -7.69 -2.68
CA GLY A 140 16.67 -8.91 -3.46
C GLY A 140 15.38 -8.87 -4.29
N SER A 141 14.76 -7.69 -4.43
CA SER A 141 13.47 -7.55 -5.11
C SER A 141 13.55 -7.36 -6.64
N GLU A 142 14.75 -7.23 -7.22
CA GLU A 142 14.95 -6.94 -8.65
C GLU A 142 14.40 -8.00 -9.61
N TRP A 143 14.15 -9.22 -9.16
CA TRP A 143 13.48 -10.23 -9.99
C TRP A 143 12.07 -9.77 -10.44
N ILE A 144 11.38 -8.97 -9.63
CA ILE A 144 10.09 -8.35 -10.02
C ILE A 144 10.31 -7.34 -11.15
N HIS A 145 11.38 -6.54 -11.07
CA HIS A 145 11.71 -5.59 -12.13
C HIS A 145 12.00 -6.33 -13.43
N LEU A 146 12.78 -7.42 -13.38
CA LEU A 146 13.00 -8.30 -14.53
C LEU A 146 11.69 -8.82 -15.10
N LYS A 147 10.79 -9.35 -14.27
CA LYS A 147 9.48 -9.86 -14.71
C LYS A 147 8.60 -8.81 -15.37
N ILE A 148 8.60 -7.59 -14.83
CA ILE A 148 7.90 -6.45 -15.42
C ILE A 148 8.46 -6.11 -16.81
N LEU A 149 9.78 -6.12 -16.96
CA LEU A 149 10.45 -5.85 -18.24
C LEU A 149 10.22 -6.98 -19.25
N GLU A 150 10.28 -8.24 -18.82
CA GLU A 150 9.92 -9.41 -19.62
C GLU A 150 8.48 -9.31 -20.13
N HIS A 151 7.54 -8.99 -19.25
CA HIS A 151 6.13 -8.77 -19.60
C HIS A 151 5.96 -7.62 -20.61
N LYS A 152 6.64 -6.48 -20.41
CA LYS A 152 6.61 -5.34 -21.36
C LYS A 152 7.12 -5.71 -22.75
N LEU A 153 8.05 -6.67 -22.83
CA LEU A 153 8.68 -7.13 -24.06
C LEU A 153 7.98 -8.37 -24.65
N ASN A 154 6.93 -8.89 -24.02
CA ASN A 154 6.30 -10.17 -24.36
C ASN A 154 7.31 -11.33 -24.46
N ILE A 155 8.33 -11.33 -23.60
CA ILE A 155 9.31 -12.41 -23.49
C ILE A 155 8.73 -13.47 -22.56
N GLY A 156 8.80 -14.75 -22.93
CA GLY A 156 8.31 -15.86 -22.11
C GLY A 156 6.81 -16.12 -22.27
N ASN A 157 6.31 -17.13 -21.55
CA ASN A 157 4.89 -17.45 -21.46
C ASN A 157 4.47 -17.30 -19.99
N HIS A 158 3.92 -16.15 -19.66
CA HIS A 158 3.64 -15.75 -18.29
C HIS A 158 2.13 -15.83 -18.03
N SER A 159 1.73 -16.60 -17.01
CA SER A 159 0.32 -16.69 -16.57
C SER A 159 -0.15 -15.43 -15.83
N SER A 160 0.79 -14.72 -15.20
CA SER A 160 0.60 -13.41 -14.57
C SER A 160 1.90 -12.61 -14.67
N ILE A 161 1.88 -11.31 -14.31
CA ILE A 161 3.08 -10.48 -14.39
C ILE A 161 4.25 -10.99 -13.54
N LEU A 162 3.99 -11.77 -12.47
CA LEU A 162 5.03 -12.31 -11.58
C LEU A 162 5.18 -13.83 -11.68
N ASP A 163 4.46 -14.49 -12.59
CA ASP A 163 4.34 -15.97 -12.63
C ASP A 163 3.88 -16.59 -11.30
N LEU A 164 3.06 -15.86 -10.55
CA LEU A 164 2.50 -16.34 -9.29
C LEU A 164 1.14 -16.98 -9.52
N ASP A 165 0.88 -18.05 -8.77
CA ASP A 165 -0.39 -18.79 -8.80
C ASP A 165 -0.98 -18.90 -7.39
N PHE A 166 -2.05 -18.15 -7.17
CA PHE A 166 -2.85 -18.18 -5.93
C PHE A 166 -4.19 -18.91 -6.10
N GLY A 167 -4.34 -19.68 -7.17
CA GLY A 167 -5.56 -20.38 -7.56
C GLY A 167 -6.59 -19.48 -8.24
N ASN A 168 -7.68 -20.11 -8.69
CA ASN A 168 -8.77 -19.46 -9.43
C ASN A 168 -10.07 -19.37 -8.62
N GLU A 169 -9.99 -19.59 -7.31
CA GLU A 169 -11.14 -19.53 -6.40
C GLU A 169 -11.25 -18.15 -5.72
N PRO A 170 -12.47 -17.79 -5.23
CA PRO A 170 -12.67 -16.58 -4.43
C PRO A 170 -11.87 -16.52 -3.13
N GLU A 171 -11.28 -17.62 -2.69
CA GLU A 171 -10.29 -17.65 -1.61
C GLU A 171 -8.94 -18.09 -2.17
N PRO A 172 -7.93 -17.20 -2.15
CA PRO A 172 -6.61 -17.51 -2.67
C PRO A 172 -5.94 -18.58 -1.81
N LYS A 173 -5.00 -19.32 -2.40
CA LYS A 173 -4.22 -20.37 -1.73
C LYS A 173 -2.76 -20.26 -2.12
N ASN A 174 -1.86 -20.60 -1.19
CA ASN A 174 -0.43 -20.71 -1.49
C ASN A 174 -0.09 -22.07 -2.13
N ILE A 175 -0.57 -22.31 -3.36
CA ILE A 175 -0.53 -23.64 -4.00
C ILE A 175 0.91 -24.15 -4.17
N ASN A 176 1.84 -23.24 -4.44
CA ASN A 176 3.24 -23.58 -4.70
C ASN A 176 4.16 -23.29 -3.49
N ASN A 177 3.62 -23.15 -2.28
CA ASN A 177 4.37 -22.94 -1.03
C ASN A 177 5.40 -21.79 -1.11
N TYR A 178 5.02 -20.66 -1.71
CA TYR A 178 5.86 -19.48 -1.77
C TYR A 178 6.20 -18.96 -0.36
N ASP A 179 7.35 -18.31 -0.23
CA ASP A 179 7.69 -17.47 0.92
C ASP A 179 6.90 -16.15 0.83
N LEU A 180 5.72 -16.14 1.46
CA LEU A 180 4.77 -15.03 1.33
C LEU A 180 5.24 -13.75 2.01
N GLU A 181 6.02 -13.84 3.10
CA GLU A 181 6.57 -12.65 3.76
C GLU A 181 7.63 -11.99 2.90
N LYS A 182 8.52 -12.78 2.29
CA LYS A 182 9.50 -12.28 1.33
C LYS A 182 8.84 -11.68 0.10
N LEU A 183 7.82 -12.34 -0.46
CA LEU A 183 7.06 -11.80 -1.59
C LEU A 183 6.37 -10.47 -1.24
N LEU A 184 5.74 -10.38 -0.07
CA LEU A 184 5.12 -9.15 0.43
C LEU A 184 6.15 -8.01 0.52
N ASN A 185 7.33 -8.27 1.07
CA ASN A 185 8.40 -7.27 1.17
C ASN A 185 8.91 -6.83 -0.21
N HIS A 186 9.15 -7.79 -1.11
CA HIS A 186 9.65 -7.52 -2.45
C HIS A 186 8.66 -6.68 -3.28
N ILE A 187 7.38 -7.05 -3.28
CA ILE A 187 6.37 -6.34 -4.08
C ILE A 187 6.11 -4.94 -3.52
N ASN A 188 6.10 -4.76 -2.19
CA ASN A 188 5.95 -3.45 -1.57
C ASN A 188 7.14 -2.54 -1.92
N HIS A 189 8.36 -3.05 -1.89
CA HIS A 189 9.55 -2.28 -2.29
C HIS A 189 9.43 -1.81 -3.74
N GLN A 190 9.08 -2.72 -4.65
CA GLN A 190 9.00 -2.41 -6.09
C GLN A 190 7.82 -1.49 -6.44
N LEU A 191 6.68 -1.65 -5.76
CA LEU A 191 5.57 -0.69 -5.87
C LEU A 191 5.99 0.70 -5.35
N TYR A 192 6.66 0.77 -4.20
CA TYR A 192 7.13 2.03 -3.63
C TYR A 192 8.03 2.80 -4.61
N GLU A 193 9.05 2.15 -5.17
CA GLU A 193 9.95 2.77 -6.15
C GLU A 193 9.17 3.31 -7.37
N ARG A 194 8.28 2.49 -7.94
CA ARG A 194 7.54 2.82 -9.17
C ARG A 194 6.54 3.96 -8.99
N LEU A 195 5.88 4.04 -7.84
CA LEU A 195 4.86 5.05 -7.57
C LEU A 195 5.43 6.47 -7.47
N ASN A 196 6.75 6.63 -7.36
CA ASN A 196 7.41 7.94 -7.50
C ASN A 196 7.32 8.50 -8.93
N PHE A 197 7.22 7.62 -9.94
CA PHE A 197 7.34 8.00 -11.34
C PHE A 197 6.04 7.80 -12.12
N ILE A 198 5.29 6.76 -11.78
CA ILE A 198 4.13 6.28 -12.53
C ILE A 198 2.83 6.86 -11.97
N LYS A 199 1.99 7.41 -12.87
CA LYS A 199 0.63 7.88 -12.54
C LYS A 199 -0.40 6.76 -12.71
N PRO A 200 -1.61 6.89 -12.12
CA PRO A 200 -2.73 5.98 -12.36
C PRO A 200 -3.01 5.76 -13.86
N GLN A 201 -3.73 4.68 -14.19
CA GLN A 201 -3.87 4.11 -15.55
C GLN A 201 -2.59 3.46 -16.08
N ASN A 202 -1.93 2.70 -15.22
CA ASN A 202 -0.81 1.84 -15.60
C ASN A 202 -1.15 0.40 -15.23
N LYS A 203 -1.56 -0.39 -16.23
CA LYS A 203 -2.07 -1.75 -16.03
C LYS A 203 -1.08 -2.67 -15.29
N ILE A 204 0.23 -2.54 -15.57
CA ILE A 204 1.30 -3.27 -14.88
C ILE A 204 1.27 -3.01 -13.38
N VAL A 205 1.16 -1.74 -12.97
CA VAL A 205 1.05 -1.39 -11.53
C VAL A 205 -0.26 -1.93 -10.96
N GLY A 206 -1.35 -1.93 -11.74
CA GLY A 206 -2.62 -2.53 -11.35
C GLY A 206 -2.49 -4.04 -11.08
N GLU A 207 -1.80 -4.77 -11.96
CA GLU A 207 -1.52 -6.20 -11.81
C GLU A 207 -0.66 -6.48 -10.57
N LEU A 208 0.36 -5.65 -10.29
CA LEU A 208 1.16 -5.78 -9.07
C LEU A 208 0.32 -5.56 -7.80
N TYR A 209 -0.62 -4.61 -7.81
CA TYR A 209 -1.55 -4.43 -6.69
C TYR A 209 -2.50 -5.62 -6.51
N TYR A 210 -2.91 -6.25 -7.60
CA TYR A 210 -3.70 -7.47 -7.54
C TYR A 210 -2.89 -8.63 -6.91
N GLU A 211 -1.64 -8.83 -7.33
CA GLU A 211 -0.76 -9.84 -6.74
C GLU A 211 -0.47 -9.54 -5.25
N LEU A 212 -0.26 -8.27 -4.90
CA LEU A 212 -0.12 -7.84 -3.51
C LEU A 212 -1.36 -8.21 -2.69
N GLY A 213 -2.56 -7.97 -3.23
CA GLY A 213 -3.81 -8.35 -2.56
C GLY A 213 -3.92 -9.87 -2.33
N ASN A 214 -3.50 -10.68 -3.28
CA ASN A 214 -3.48 -12.14 -3.13
C ASN A 214 -2.53 -12.60 -2.01
N ILE A 215 -1.33 -12.01 -1.94
CA ILE A 215 -0.35 -12.28 -0.88
C ILE A 215 -0.90 -11.82 0.47
N GLN A 216 -1.44 -10.60 0.56
CA GLN A 216 -2.01 -10.02 1.78
C GLN A 216 -3.21 -10.81 2.31
N ALA A 217 -4.01 -11.42 1.44
CA ALA A 217 -5.13 -12.26 1.89
C ALA A 217 -4.65 -13.43 2.75
N LEU A 218 -3.43 -13.91 2.51
CA LEU A 218 -2.82 -15.04 3.20
C LEU A 218 -1.94 -14.62 4.39
N THR A 219 -1.47 -13.37 4.44
CA THR A 219 -0.50 -12.90 5.45
C THR A 219 -1.02 -11.79 6.35
N SER A 220 -1.88 -10.91 5.83
CA SER A 220 -2.31 -9.64 6.44
C SER A 220 -3.79 -9.66 6.81
N TYR A 221 -4.47 -8.51 6.78
CA TYR A 221 -5.88 -8.36 7.10
C TYR A 221 -6.69 -8.04 5.85
N LEU A 222 -7.94 -8.51 5.79
CA LEU A 222 -8.81 -8.37 4.62
C LEU A 222 -9.08 -6.90 4.27
N GLU A 223 -9.08 -6.00 5.24
CA GLU A 223 -9.23 -4.57 4.99
C GLU A 223 -8.06 -4.00 4.15
N ASP A 224 -6.82 -4.47 4.38
CA ASP A 224 -5.64 -4.10 3.58
C ASP A 224 -5.74 -4.67 2.16
N VAL A 225 -6.24 -5.91 2.04
CA VAL A 225 -6.46 -6.57 0.74
C VAL A 225 -7.43 -5.76 -0.13
N LEU A 226 -8.52 -5.26 0.47
CA LEU A 226 -9.49 -4.42 -0.23
C LEU A 226 -8.89 -3.07 -0.67
N VAL A 227 -7.93 -2.52 0.08
CA VAL A 227 -7.17 -1.34 -0.35
C VAL A 227 -6.30 -1.67 -1.56
N SER A 228 -5.60 -2.80 -1.55
CA SER A 228 -4.78 -3.25 -2.69
C SER A 228 -5.63 -3.50 -3.94
N TYR A 229 -6.75 -4.21 -3.84
CA TYR A 229 -7.65 -4.40 -5.00
C TYR A 229 -8.26 -3.10 -5.51
N ARG A 230 -8.61 -2.15 -4.64
CA ARG A 230 -9.04 -0.81 -5.06
C ARG A 230 -7.93 -0.05 -5.79
N ASN A 231 -6.68 -0.23 -5.37
CA ASN A 231 -5.56 0.35 -6.11
C ASN A 231 -5.33 -0.38 -7.44
N ALA A 232 -5.54 -1.69 -7.52
CA ALA A 232 -5.54 -2.43 -8.79
C ALA A 232 -6.55 -1.82 -9.78
N ASP A 233 -7.80 -1.63 -9.34
CA ASP A 233 -8.87 -0.94 -10.09
C ASP A 233 -8.41 0.45 -10.57
N LYS A 234 -7.90 1.26 -9.64
CA LYS A 234 -7.45 2.64 -9.91
C LYS A 234 -6.32 2.71 -10.93
N PHE A 235 -5.46 1.69 -10.98
CA PHE A 235 -4.37 1.59 -11.94
C PHE A 235 -4.80 0.88 -13.25
N GLY A 236 -6.05 0.45 -13.36
CA GLY A 236 -6.65 -0.07 -14.58
C GLY A 236 -6.55 -1.59 -14.73
N TYR A 237 -6.43 -2.32 -13.62
CA TYR A 237 -6.52 -3.78 -13.63
C TYR A 237 -7.83 -4.24 -12.99
N GLN A 238 -8.60 -5.02 -13.75
CA GLN A 238 -9.87 -5.62 -13.33
C GLN A 238 -9.97 -7.05 -13.86
N SER A 239 -10.54 -7.94 -13.05
CA SER A 239 -10.87 -9.31 -13.46
C SER A 239 -12.07 -9.83 -12.66
N ASP A 240 -12.83 -10.74 -13.27
CA ASP A 240 -13.98 -11.38 -12.60
C ASP A 240 -13.55 -12.08 -11.30
N LEU A 241 -12.38 -12.71 -11.31
CA LEU A 241 -11.83 -13.38 -10.13
C LEU A 241 -11.51 -12.38 -9.01
N MET A 242 -10.92 -11.21 -9.33
CA MET A 242 -10.65 -10.17 -8.35
C MET A 242 -11.95 -9.67 -7.69
N GLU A 243 -13.00 -9.44 -8.47
CA GLU A 243 -14.30 -9.00 -7.95
C GLU A 243 -15.00 -10.08 -7.12
N GLN A 244 -14.87 -11.36 -7.49
CA GLN A 244 -15.35 -12.47 -6.66
C GLN A 244 -14.62 -12.55 -5.31
N ARG A 245 -13.28 -12.37 -5.31
CA ARG A 245 -12.45 -12.34 -4.09
C ARG A 245 -12.85 -11.16 -3.19
N LYS A 246 -12.93 -9.96 -3.74
CA LYS A 246 -13.38 -8.74 -3.07
C LYS A 246 -14.75 -8.93 -2.40
N SER A 247 -15.73 -9.42 -3.16
CA SER A 247 -17.08 -9.70 -2.65
C SER A 247 -17.06 -10.74 -1.51
N LYS A 248 -16.21 -11.78 -1.59
CA LYS A 248 -16.05 -12.75 -0.50
C LYS A 248 -15.46 -12.11 0.74
N PHE A 249 -14.40 -11.30 0.61
CA PHE A 249 -13.75 -10.65 1.74
C PHE A 249 -14.64 -9.62 2.43
N GLU A 250 -15.40 -8.83 1.67
CA GLU A 250 -16.41 -7.92 2.21
C GLU A 250 -17.48 -8.66 3.02
N ARG A 251 -17.93 -9.85 2.56
CA ARG A 251 -18.85 -10.70 3.33
C ARG A 251 -18.22 -11.20 4.62
N ILE A 252 -16.97 -11.65 4.61
CA ILE A 252 -16.27 -12.14 5.81
C ILE A 252 -16.17 -11.02 6.86
N ILE A 253 -15.79 -9.81 6.43
CA ILE A 253 -15.71 -8.63 7.30
C ILE A 253 -17.10 -8.32 7.89
N LYS A 254 -18.16 -8.30 7.06
CA LYS A 254 -19.52 -7.93 7.48
C LYS A 254 -20.22 -8.97 8.36
N TYR A 255 -20.02 -10.27 8.12
CA TYR A 255 -20.75 -11.34 8.82
C TYR A 255 -20.46 -11.38 10.33
N HIS A 256 -19.33 -10.83 10.77
CA HIS A 256 -19.00 -10.75 12.19
C HIS A 256 -19.72 -9.62 12.96
N ASP A 257 -20.31 -8.63 12.30
CA ASP A 257 -21.16 -7.61 12.93
C ASP A 257 -22.59 -8.12 13.19
N LEU A 258 -22.97 -9.25 12.58
CA LEU A 258 -24.32 -9.80 12.62
C LEU A 258 -24.72 -10.40 13.99
N PRO A 259 -23.86 -11.13 14.73
CA PRO A 259 -24.21 -11.69 16.03
C PRO A 259 -24.49 -10.62 17.10
N GLU A 260 -23.77 -9.49 17.10
CA GLU A 260 -24.01 -8.39 18.04
C GLU A 260 -25.34 -7.68 17.75
N ALA A 261 -25.64 -7.44 16.48
CA ALA A 261 -26.92 -6.86 16.07
C ALA A 261 -28.11 -7.80 16.38
N ILE A 262 -27.96 -9.11 16.11
CA ILE A 262 -28.98 -10.12 16.42
C ILE A 262 -29.14 -10.27 17.95
N ALA A 263 -28.05 -10.29 18.71
CA ALA A 263 -28.10 -10.34 20.18
C ALA A 263 -28.77 -9.09 20.76
N LEU A 264 -28.49 -7.90 20.22
CA LEU A 264 -29.15 -6.66 20.62
C LEU A 264 -30.66 -6.71 20.33
N LEU A 265 -31.06 -7.18 19.14
CA LEU A 265 -32.46 -7.36 18.77
C LEU A 265 -33.17 -8.41 19.64
N ALA A 266 -32.49 -9.50 19.99
CA ALA A 266 -32.99 -10.52 20.91
C ALA A 266 -33.18 -9.95 22.33
N ILE A 267 -32.23 -9.13 22.82
CA ILE A 267 -32.35 -8.47 24.12
C ILE A 267 -33.51 -7.45 24.12
N LEU A 268 -33.62 -6.63 23.07
CA LEU A 268 -34.70 -5.65 22.94
C LEU A 268 -36.09 -6.31 22.88
N SER A 269 -36.21 -7.43 22.17
CA SER A 269 -37.47 -8.19 22.12
C SER A 269 -37.83 -8.84 23.46
N ILE A 270 -36.84 -9.35 24.22
CA ILE A 270 -37.06 -9.83 25.60
C ILE A 270 -37.51 -8.70 26.53
N ILE A 271 -36.87 -7.53 26.47
CA ILE A 271 -37.26 -6.35 27.28
C ILE A 271 -38.69 -5.92 26.96
N ALA A 272 -39.02 -5.81 25.67
CA ALA A 272 -40.38 -5.46 25.22
C ALA A 272 -41.43 -6.45 25.76
N PHE A 273 -41.14 -7.75 25.70
CA PHE A 273 -42.00 -8.79 26.25
C PHE A 273 -42.22 -8.63 27.77
N LEU A 274 -41.16 -8.37 28.53
CA LEU A 274 -41.24 -8.16 29.98
C LEU A 274 -42.05 -6.90 30.35
N ILE A 275 -41.91 -5.81 29.58
CA ILE A 275 -42.69 -4.58 29.75
C ILE A 275 -44.18 -4.87 29.54
N VAL A 276 -44.54 -5.55 28.45
CA VAL A 276 -45.93 -5.92 28.15
C VAL A 276 -46.50 -6.81 29.26
N LYS A 277 -45.74 -7.80 29.74
CA LYS A 277 -46.15 -8.66 30.85
C LYS A 277 -46.40 -7.88 32.13
N ARG A 278 -45.55 -6.89 32.45
CA ARG A 278 -45.70 -6.03 33.64
C ARG A 278 -46.91 -5.11 33.54
N ILE A 279 -47.18 -4.53 32.37
CA ILE A 279 -48.37 -3.70 32.12
C ILE A 279 -49.64 -4.55 32.29
N ARG A 280 -49.67 -5.76 31.72
CA ARG A 280 -50.79 -6.70 31.87
C ARG A 280 -51.02 -7.08 33.34
N LYS A 281 -49.95 -7.36 34.10
CA LYS A 281 -50.04 -7.65 35.55
C LYS A 281 -50.60 -6.46 36.34
N LYS A 282 -50.12 -5.23 36.09
CA LYS A 282 -50.63 -4.01 36.74
C LYS A 282 -52.11 -3.77 36.44
N ARG A 283 -52.57 -4.00 35.19
CA ARG A 283 -53.98 -3.89 34.82
C ARG A 283 -54.85 -4.92 35.57
N LYS A 284 -54.41 -6.19 35.64
CA LYS A 284 -55.11 -7.22 36.42
C LYS A 284 -55.19 -6.90 37.92
N THR A 285 -54.10 -6.43 38.53
CA THR A 285 -54.13 -6.04 39.96
C THR A 285 -54.99 -4.80 40.22
N LYS A 286 -55.14 -3.90 39.24
CA LYS A 286 -56.03 -2.75 39.36
C LYS A 286 -57.50 -3.16 39.21
N ALA A 287 -57.82 -4.08 38.29
CA ALA A 287 -59.16 -4.65 38.15
C ALA A 287 -59.60 -5.39 39.43
N ASN A 288 -58.76 -6.29 39.96
CA ASN A 288 -59.07 -7.04 41.19
C ASN A 288 -59.17 -6.17 42.46
N ARG A 289 -58.66 -4.93 42.45
CA ARG A 289 -58.82 -3.97 43.57
C ARG A 289 -60.13 -3.18 43.48
N VAL A 290 -60.74 -3.11 42.30
CA VAL A 290 -62.04 -2.46 42.08
C VAL A 290 -63.18 -3.43 42.42
N ASP A 291 -62.98 -4.73 42.18
CA ASP A 291 -63.98 -5.78 42.49
C ASP A 291 -63.93 -6.30 43.94
N GLY A 292 -63.01 -5.81 44.78
CA GLY A 292 -62.81 -6.25 46.17
C GLY A 292 -63.17 -5.22 47.23
N SER A 293 -63.90 -4.17 46.85
CA SER A 293 -64.30 -3.05 47.70
C SER A 293 -65.82 -2.85 47.76
N ASP A 294 -66.56 -3.95 47.68
CA ASP A 294 -67.99 -4.04 48.01
C ASP A 294 -68.18 -4.73 49.37
#